data_AF-A0A2A2D6Q5-F1
#
_entry.id   AF-A0A2A2D6Q5-F1
#
_cell.length_a   1.000
_cell.length_b   1.000
_cell.length_c   1.000
_cell.angle_alpha   90.00
_cell.angle_beta   90.00
_cell.angle_gamma   90.00
#
_symmetry.space_group_name_H-M   'P 1'
#
loop_
_entity.id
_entity.type
_entity.pdbx_description
1 polymer ?
#
loop_
_entity_poly.entity_id
_entity_poly.type
_entity_poly.pdbx_seq_one_letter_code
_entity_poly.pdbx_strand_id
1 'polypeptide(L)' 'MTDSGPILPWLVIREDESGNRYRVGRYATKTEADQVAERLDARARSGLYIVERVGRALS' A
#
# COMPACT_ATOMS: atom_id res chain seq x y z
N MET A 1 -25.85 10.95 -4.58
CA MET A 1 -24.54 11.06 -5.27
C MET A 1 -23.72 9.86 -4.83
N THR A 2 -23.51 8.87 -5.68
CA THR A 2 -22.63 7.74 -5.37
C THR A 2 -21.19 8.23 -5.45
N ASP A 3 -20.49 8.18 -4.32
CA ASP A 3 -19.04 8.39 -4.25
C ASP A 3 -18.32 7.20 -4.88
N SER A 4 -18.50 7.05 -6.19
CA SER A 4 -17.85 6.01 -7.01
C SER A 4 -16.47 6.51 -7.45
N GLY A 5 -15.69 7.05 -6.51
CA GLY A 5 -14.30 7.37 -6.75
C GLY A 5 -13.54 6.14 -7.27
N PRO A 6 -12.47 6.32 -8.05
CA PRO A 6 -11.70 5.21 -8.59
C PRO A 6 -11.30 4.26 -7.45
N ILE A 7 -11.59 2.98 -7.61
CA ILE A 7 -11.13 1.97 -6.66
C ILE A 7 -9.60 1.98 -6.75
N LEU A 8 -8.95 2.34 -5.63
CA LEU A 8 -7.51 2.26 -5.46
C LEU A 8 -7.22 1.03 -4.59
N PRO A 9 -7.11 -0.17 -5.19
CA PRO A 9 -7.06 -1.42 -4.46
C PRO A 9 -5.65 -1.72 -3.94
N TRP A 10 -4.61 -1.04 -4.40
CA TRP A 10 -3.24 -1.32 -3.99
C TRP A 10 -2.80 -0.40 -2.87
N LEU A 11 -2.32 -0.98 -1.77
CA LEU A 11 -1.85 -0.26 -0.59
C LEU A 11 -0.35 -0.40 -0.48
N VAL A 12 0.30 0.67 -0.07
CA VAL A 12 1.64 0.58 0.54
C VAL A 12 1.43 0.65 2.04
N ILE A 13 1.92 -0.38 2.74
CA ILE A 13 1.88 -0.50 4.20
C ILE A 13 3.31 -0.46 4.71
N ARG A 14 3.59 0.37 5.72
CA ARG A 14 4.81 0.28 6.51
C ARG A 14 4.58 -0.69 7.67
N GLU A 15 5.41 -1.72 7.78
CA GLU A 15 5.44 -2.61 8.94
C GLU A 15 6.73 -2.35 9.73
N ASP A 16 6.60 -2.08 11.03
CA ASP A 16 7.77 -1.93 11.90
C ASP A 16 8.19 -3.27 12.53
N GLU A 17 9.33 -3.29 13.22
CA GLU A 17 9.87 -4.50 13.84
C GLU A 17 8.98 -5.08 14.95
N SER A 18 8.06 -4.28 15.49
CA SER A 18 7.04 -4.73 16.45
C SER A 18 5.77 -5.29 15.79
N GLY A 19 5.71 -5.29 14.46
CA GLY A 19 4.56 -5.76 13.69
C GLY A 19 3.42 -4.74 13.58
N ASN A 20 3.65 -3.47 13.95
CA ASN A 20 2.63 -2.44 13.73
C ASN A 20 2.58 -2.06 12.25
N ARG A 21 1.36 -1.95 11.73
CA ARG A 21 1.10 -1.76 10.30
C ARG A 21 0.44 -0.41 10.05
N TYR A 22 1.08 0.42 9.23
CA TYR A 22 0.64 1.78 8.93
C TYR A 22 0.40 1.96 7.43
N ARG A 23 -0.79 2.44 7.07
CA ARG A 23 -1.09 2.72 5.67
C ARG A 23 -0.39 4.00 5.23
N VAL A 24 0.45 3.89 4.20
CA VAL A 24 1.22 5.00 3.63
C VAL A 24 0.48 5.64 2.46
N GLY A 25 -0.16 4.82 1.61
CA GLY A 25 -0.83 5.32 0.41
C GLY A 25 -1.78 4.31 -0.24
N ARG A 26 -2.55 4.79 -1.22
CA ARG A 26 -3.37 3.96 -2.12
C ARG A 26 -3.02 4.26 -3.56
N TYR A 27 -3.01 3.22 -4.39
CA TYR A 27 -2.63 3.30 -5.80
C TYR A 27 -3.63 2.53 -6.67
N ALA A 28 -3.74 2.96 -7.92
CA ALA A 28 -4.63 2.34 -8.89
C ALA A 28 -4.04 1.01 -9.39
N THR A 29 -2.71 0.96 -9.53
CA THR A 29 -1.98 -0.21 -10.03
C THR A 29 -0.99 -0.74 -9.00
N LYS A 30 -0.63 -2.03 -9.14
CA LYS A 30 0.42 -2.64 -8.34
C LYS A 30 1.77 -1.97 -8.60
N THR A 31 2.07 -1.69 -9.87
CA THR A 31 3.33 -1.10 -10.31
C THR A 31 3.59 0.26 -9.65
N GLU A 32 2.58 1.13 -9.54
CA GLU A 32 2.71 2.40 -8.82
C GLU A 32 3.02 2.19 -7.33
N ALA A 33 2.33 1.23 -6.69
CA ALA A 33 2.56 0.89 -5.30
C ALA A 33 3.97 0.32 -5.07
N ASP A 34 4.41 -0.60 -5.93
CA ASP A 34 5.74 -1.21 -5.88
C ASP A 34 6.85 -0.14 -6.04
N GLN A 35 6.71 0.78 -7.02
CA GLN A 35 7.66 1.88 -7.20
C GLN A 35 7.75 2.81 -5.99
N VAL A 36 6.63 3.05 -5.31
CA VAL A 36 6.64 3.84 -4.06
C VAL A 36 7.31 3.06 -2.94
N ALA A 37 6.96 1.79 -2.75
CA ALA A 37 7.56 0.94 -1.72
C ALA A 37 9.10 0.87 -1.88
N GLU A 38 9.58 0.61 -3.10
CA GLU A 38 11.01 0.58 -3.42
C GLU A 38 11.72 1.91 -3.11
N ARG A 39 11.12 3.04 -3.49
CA ARG A 39 11.69 4.38 -3.20
C ARG A 39 11.72 4.69 -1.70
N LEU A 40 10.74 4.22 -0.95
CA LEU A 40 10.68 4.42 0.50
C LEU A 40 11.67 3.49 1.22
N ASP A 41 11.80 2.24 0.80
CA ASP A 41 12.82 1.30 1.29
C ASP A 41 14.23 1.83 1.03
N ALA A 42 14.50 2.42 -0.14
CA ALA A 42 15.81 2.99 -0.47
C ALA A 42 16.20 4.19 0.43
N ARG A 43 15.22 4.88 1.03
CA ARG A 43 15.43 6.03 1.94
C ARG A 43 15.40 5.63 3.41
N ALA A 44 14.95 4.42 3.71
CA ALA A 44 14.77 3.90 5.05
C ALA A 44 15.62 2.63 5.23
N ARG A 45 15.25 1.80 6.21
CA ARG A 45 15.76 0.44 6.30
C ARG A 45 15.04 -0.43 5.27
N SER A 46 15.79 -1.26 4.56
CA SER A 46 15.24 -2.18 3.55
C SER A 46 14.23 -3.15 4.15
N GLY A 47 13.13 -3.37 3.43
CA GLY A 47 12.13 -4.40 3.73
C GLY A 47 11.03 -3.96 4.70
N LEU A 48 10.84 -2.64 4.89
CA LEU A 48 9.80 -2.12 5.79
C LEU A 48 8.47 -1.85 5.07
N TYR A 49 8.47 -1.73 3.75
CA TYR A 49 7.29 -1.36 2.98
C TYR A 49 6.75 -2.54 2.16
N ILE A 50 5.49 -2.91 2.44
CA ILE A 50 4.79 -4.04 1.84
C ILE A 50 3.67 -3.53 0.94
N VAL A 51 3.51 -4.15 -0.24
CA VAL A 51 2.39 -3.86 -1.16
C VAL A 51 1.31 -4.91 -1.01
N GLU A 52 0.08 -4.45 -0.72
CA GLU A 52 -1.09 -5.32 -0.56
C GLU A 52 -2.24 -4.93 -1.48
N ARG A 53 -2.97 -5.92 -1.98
CA ARG A 53 -4.26 -5.69 -2.66
C ARG A 53 -5.39 -5.80 -1.66
N VAL A 54 -6.20 -4.74 -1.53
CA VAL A 54 -7.48 -4.79 -0.81
C VAL A 54 -8.41 -5.71 -1.59
N GLY A 55 -8.74 -6.85 -1.00
CA GLY A 55 -9.81 -7.70 -1.49
C GLY A 55 -11.15 -6.96 -1.36
N ARG A 56 -12.01 -7.09 -2.36
CA ARG A 56 -13.43 -6.84 -2.15
C ARG A 56 -13.89 -7.92 -1.17
N ALA A 57 -14.29 -7.54 0.04
CA ALA A 57 -15.10 -8.44 0.85
C ALA A 57 -16.36 -8.72 0.01
N LEU A 58 -16.46 -9.93 -0.54
CA LEU A 58 -17.72 -10.42 -1.08
C LEU A 58 -18.62 -10.62 0.16
N SER A 59 -19.43 -9.61 0.44
CA SER A 59 -20.59 -9.70 1.34
C SER A 59 -21.71 -10.46 0.64
#